data_AF-A0A2H6N3D1-F1
#
_entry.id   AF-A0A2H6N3D1-F1
#
_cell.length_a   1.000
_cell.length_b   1.000
_cell.length_c   1.000
_cell.angle_alpha   90.00
_cell.angle_beta   90.00
_cell.angle_gamma   90.00
#
_symmetry.space_group_name_H-M   'P 1'
#
loop_
_entity.id
_entity.type
_entity.pdbx_description
1 polymer ?
#
loop_
_entity_poly.entity_id
_entity_poly.type
_entity_poly.pdbx_seq_one_letter_code
_entity_poly.pdbx_strand_id
1 'polypeptide(L)'
;LAEEQVKETMIAWGKSVGHGIDLERWGGLWSRNCRMTMSTAFREDLCGMFCRWHLPPSRVAGVFGDKSDGCWRCRQVPGSYCRMWWTCLDAEGCWTGVHTWLEKMTGQH
;
A
#
# COMPACT_ATOMS: atom_id res chain seq x y z
N LEU A 1 -1.82 -46.98 -4.35
CA LEU A 1 -1.01 -46.02 -3.59
C LEU A 1 -0.79 -44.82 -4.50
N ALA A 2 -1.23 -43.63 -4.12
CA ALA A 2 -0.84 -42.41 -4.84
C ALA A 2 0.62 -42.13 -4.48
N GLU A 3 1.50 -42.11 -5.48
CA GLU A 3 2.91 -41.75 -5.26
C GLU A 3 2.98 -40.31 -4.74
N GLU A 4 3.55 -40.16 -3.55
CA GLU A 4 3.69 -38.88 -2.87
C GLU A 4 4.78 -38.07 -3.58
N GLN A 5 4.38 -37.22 -4.54
CA GLN A 5 5.33 -36.39 -5.30
C GLN A 5 5.92 -35.29 -4.41
N VAL A 6 7.18 -35.45 -4.04
CA VAL A 6 7.97 -34.45 -3.30
C VAL A 6 8.16 -33.20 -4.18
N LYS A 7 7.67 -32.06 -3.73
CA LYS A 7 7.84 -30.77 -4.42
C LYS A 7 9.22 -30.17 -4.11
N GLU A 8 9.85 -29.50 -5.07
CA GLU A 8 11.16 -28.84 -4.87
C GLU A 8 11.18 -27.88 -3.67
N THR A 9 10.07 -27.18 -3.43
CA THR A 9 9.90 -26.29 -2.29
C THR A 9 9.96 -27.01 -0.94
N MET A 10 9.52 -28.28 -0.88
CA MET A 10 9.65 -29.11 0.32
C MET A 10 11.09 -29.51 0.58
N ILE A 11 11.87 -29.79 -0.47
CA ILE A 11 13.30 -30.10 -0.37
C ILE A 11 14.08 -28.89 0.16
N ALA A 12 13.78 -27.70 -0.37
CA ALA A 12 14.39 -26.45 0.09
C ALA A 12 14.04 -26.17 1.57
N TRP A 13 12.78 -26.37 1.96
CA TRP A 13 12.35 -26.20 3.35
C TRP A 13 12.97 -27.24 4.30
N GLY A 14 13.07 -28.50 3.89
CA GLY A 14 13.73 -29.54 4.69
C GLY A 14 15.19 -29.20 5.00
N LYS A 15 15.90 -28.58 4.04
CA LYS A 15 17.25 -28.06 4.25
C LYS A 15 17.29 -26.89 5.25
N SER A 16 16.32 -25.98 5.18
CA SER A 16 16.25 -24.82 6.09
C SER A 16 15.84 -25.18 7.52
N VAL A 17 14.99 -26.20 7.69
CA VAL A 17 14.44 -26.62 9.00
C VAL A 17 15.28 -27.74 9.63
N GLY A 18 16.18 -28.37 8.86
CA GLY A 18 17.12 -29.38 9.35
C GLY A 18 16.52 -30.77 9.56
N HIS A 19 15.24 -30.97 9.23
CA HIS A 19 14.59 -32.28 9.22
C HIS A 19 13.51 -32.34 8.13
N GLY A 20 13.21 -33.54 7.64
CA GLY A 20 12.13 -33.78 6.70
C GLY A 20 10.77 -33.53 7.35
N ILE A 21 9.88 -32.85 6.63
CA ILE A 21 8.49 -32.63 7.01
C ILE A 21 7.63 -33.47 6.06
N ASP A 22 6.68 -34.23 6.60
CA ASP A 22 5.74 -35.02 5.79
C ASP A 22 4.81 -34.11 4.97
N LEU A 23 4.22 -34.64 3.90
CA LEU A 23 3.44 -33.83 2.96
C LEU A 23 2.17 -33.24 3.61
N GLU A 24 1.51 -33.98 4.50
CA GLU A 24 0.28 -33.55 5.17
C GLU A 24 0.56 -32.36 6.10
N ARG A 25 1.61 -32.47 6.91
CA ARG A 25 2.07 -31.42 7.82
C ARG A 25 2.62 -30.22 7.05
N TRP A 26 3.36 -30.44 5.96
CA TRP A 26 3.83 -29.36 5.08
C TRP A 26 2.64 -28.62 4.45
N GLY A 27 1.65 -29.35 3.93
CA GLY A 27 0.42 -28.79 3.36
C GLY A 27 -0.40 -28.00 4.39
N GLY A 28 -0.50 -28.49 5.63
CA GLY A 28 -1.16 -27.81 6.74
C GLY A 28 -0.46 -26.51 7.15
N LEU A 29 0.88 -26.53 7.27
CA LEU A 29 1.69 -25.35 7.56
C LEU A 29 1.63 -24.34 6.42
N TRP A 30 1.70 -24.80 5.17
CA TRP A 30 1.59 -23.95 3.98
C TRP A 30 0.23 -23.28 3.92
N SER A 31 -0.86 -24.02 4.14
CA SER A 31 -2.21 -23.45 4.13
C SER A 31 -2.43 -22.41 5.24
N ARG A 32 -1.94 -22.67 6.46
CA ARG A 32 -2.01 -21.69 7.56
C ARG A 32 -1.14 -20.45 7.30
N ASN A 33 0.10 -20.65 6.84
CA ASN A 33 1.02 -19.56 6.54
C ASN A 33 0.59 -18.75 5.32
N CYS A 34 0.04 -19.35 4.27
CA CYS A 34 -0.55 -18.61 3.15
C CYS A 34 -1.67 -17.70 3.64
N ARG A 35 -2.52 -18.15 4.56
CA ARG A 35 -3.59 -17.32 5.16
C ARG A 35 -3.03 -16.17 5.99
N MET A 36 -1.98 -16.42 6.78
CA MET A 36 -1.28 -15.35 7.53
C MET A 36 -0.57 -14.37 6.60
N THR A 37 0.12 -14.87 5.58
CA THR A 37 0.85 -14.07 4.59
C THR A 37 -0.10 -13.24 3.75
N MET A 38 -1.28 -13.78 3.40
CA MET A 38 -2.34 -12.98 2.78
C MET A 38 -2.87 -11.90 3.71
N SER A 39 -3.02 -12.19 5.01
CA SER A 39 -3.44 -11.19 6.00
C SER A 39 -2.39 -10.10 6.23
N THR A 40 -1.10 -10.44 6.24
CA THR A 40 0.00 -9.48 6.35
C THR A 40 0.20 -8.71 5.06
N ALA A 41 0.21 -9.36 3.90
CA ALA A 41 0.28 -8.71 2.59
C ALA A 41 -0.92 -7.75 2.40
N PHE A 42 -2.13 -8.18 2.73
CA PHE A 42 -3.31 -7.31 2.71
C PHE A 42 -3.17 -6.12 3.68
N ARG A 43 -2.63 -6.34 4.89
CA ARG A 43 -2.34 -5.24 5.84
C ARG A 43 -1.25 -4.30 5.33
N GLU A 44 -0.21 -4.83 4.70
CA GLU A 44 0.88 -4.06 4.10
C GLU A 44 0.39 -3.27 2.88
N ASP A 45 -0.46 -3.85 2.06
CA ASP A 45 -1.11 -3.18 0.92
C ASP A 45 -2.05 -2.07 1.39
N LEU A 46 -2.87 -2.32 2.41
CA LEU A 46 -3.72 -1.30 3.04
C LEU A 46 -2.88 -0.17 3.65
N CYS A 47 -1.84 -0.51 4.40
CA CYS A 47 -0.92 0.46 5.00
C CYS A 47 -0.19 1.25 3.90
N GLY A 48 0.25 0.59 2.84
CA GLY A 48 0.89 1.18 1.68
C GLY A 48 -0.05 2.12 0.92
N MET A 49 -1.31 1.74 0.73
CA MET A 49 -2.34 2.62 0.18
C MET A 49 -2.51 3.86 1.06
N PHE A 50 -2.76 3.69 2.36
CA PHE A 50 -2.99 4.79 3.29
C PHE A 50 -1.79 5.74 3.37
N CYS A 51 -0.58 5.19 3.47
CA CYS A 51 0.66 5.96 3.47
C CYS A 51 0.87 6.69 2.13
N ARG A 52 0.52 6.09 0.97
CA ARG A 52 0.63 6.77 -0.33
C ARG A 52 -0.24 8.02 -0.43
N TRP A 53 -1.44 8.03 0.16
CA TRP A 53 -2.29 9.22 0.21
C TRP A 53 -1.71 10.37 1.04
N HIS A 54 -0.84 10.05 2.00
CA HIS A 54 -0.16 11.02 2.86
C HIS A 54 1.28 11.31 2.45
N LEU A 55 1.84 10.54 1.51
CA LEU A 55 3.18 10.75 0.99
C LEU A 55 3.16 11.83 -0.09
N PRO A 56 3.89 12.95 0.10
CA PRO A 56 3.95 14.00 -0.90
C PRO A 56 4.74 13.55 -2.14
N PRO A 57 4.43 14.03 -3.35
CA PRO A 57 5.13 13.74 -4.60
C PRO A 57 6.65 13.84 -4.49
N SER A 58 7.14 14.86 -3.79
CA SER A 58 8.56 15.04 -3.50
C SER A 58 9.21 13.83 -2.79
N ARG A 59 8.49 13.20 -1.84
CA ARG A 59 8.97 11.97 -1.19
C ARG A 59 8.81 10.74 -2.07
N VAL A 60 7.72 10.67 -2.84
CA VAL A 60 7.49 9.55 -3.76
C VAL A 60 8.57 9.52 -4.85
N ALA A 61 8.90 10.65 -5.46
CA ALA A 61 9.96 10.78 -6.46
C ALA A 61 11.36 10.45 -5.89
N GLY A 62 11.60 10.75 -4.61
CA GLY A 62 12.85 10.39 -3.94
C GLY A 62 13.04 8.89 -3.72
N VAL A 63 11.94 8.13 -3.56
CA VAL A 63 11.96 6.66 -3.43
C VAL A 63 11.91 5.97 -4.79
N PHE A 64 11.13 6.53 -5.72
CA PHE A 64 10.87 5.97 -7.04
C PHE A 64 11.30 6.99 -8.10
N GLY A 65 12.49 6.81 -8.67
CA GLY A 65 13.10 7.76 -9.61
C GLY A 65 12.36 7.95 -10.94
N ASP A 66 11.35 7.12 -11.24
CA ASP A 66 10.47 7.26 -12.41
C ASP A 66 9.25 8.16 -12.15
N LYS A 67 9.04 8.61 -10.91
CA LYS A 67 7.88 9.43 -10.52
C LYS A 67 8.22 10.92 -10.53
N SER A 68 7.26 11.72 -10.96
CA SER A 68 7.35 13.18 -10.86
C SER A 68 7.25 13.64 -9.41
N ASP A 69 8.07 14.61 -9.05
CA ASP A 69 8.02 15.31 -7.77
C ASP A 69 6.99 16.45 -7.73
N GLY A 70 6.33 16.74 -8.85
CA GLY A 70 5.40 17.86 -9.00
C GLY A 70 4.12 17.71 -8.17
N CYS A 71 3.56 18.84 -7.74
CA CYS A 71 2.29 18.91 -7.03
C CYS A 71 1.17 18.20 -7.80
N TRP A 72 0.37 17.36 -7.14
CA TRP A 72 -0.71 16.61 -7.80
C TRP A 72 -1.77 17.48 -8.48
N ARG A 73 -1.95 18.73 -8.03
CA ARG A 73 -2.93 19.65 -8.62
C ARG A 73 -2.30 20.46 -9.75
N CYS A 74 -1.42 21.41 -9.42
CA CYS A 74 -0.85 22.31 -10.42
C CYS A 74 0.30 21.72 -11.25
N ARG A 75 0.99 20.69 -10.77
CA ARG A 75 2.17 20.05 -11.39
C ARG A 75 3.37 20.97 -11.67
N GLN A 76 3.32 22.25 -11.29
CA GLN A 76 4.36 23.23 -11.64
C GLN A 76 5.53 23.27 -10.66
N VAL A 77 5.26 23.03 -9.38
CA VAL A 77 6.27 23.07 -8.31
C VAL A 77 6.28 21.74 -7.56
N PRO A 78 7.39 21.37 -6.92
CA PRO A 78 7.46 20.15 -6.12
C PRO A 78 6.33 20.09 -5.10
N GLY A 79 5.62 18.96 -5.10
CA GLY A 79 4.53 18.70 -4.17
C GLY A 79 5.11 18.35 -2.81
N SER A 80 5.11 19.30 -1.89
CA SER A 80 5.20 19.04 -0.45
C SER A 80 3.80 18.86 0.14
N TYR A 81 3.70 18.29 1.35
CA TYR A 81 2.41 18.10 2.02
C TYR A 81 1.65 19.43 2.16
N CYS A 82 2.32 20.48 2.65
CA CYS A 82 1.72 21.81 2.78
C CYS A 82 1.33 22.41 1.42
N ARG A 83 2.13 22.17 0.38
CA ARG A 83 1.80 22.67 -0.96
C ARG A 83 0.52 22.07 -1.50
N MET A 84 0.36 20.75 -1.39
CA MET A 84 -0.76 20.04 -2.01
C MET A 84 -2.11 20.37 -1.38
N TRP A 85 -2.11 20.64 -0.07
CA TRP A 85 -3.34 20.85 0.69
C TRP A 85 -3.63 22.31 0.98
N TRP A 86 -2.64 23.18 1.13
CA TRP A 86 -2.87 24.53 1.65
C TRP A 86 -2.41 25.63 0.71
N THR A 87 -1.19 25.56 0.17
CA THR A 87 -0.62 26.71 -0.55
C THR A 87 -0.77 26.63 -2.07
N CYS A 88 -1.28 25.54 -2.61
CA CYS A 88 -1.59 25.44 -4.04
C CYS A 88 -2.92 26.15 -4.32
N LEU A 89 -2.91 27.13 -5.23
CA LEU A 89 -4.12 27.86 -5.63
C LEU A 89 -5.21 26.93 -6.17
N ASP A 90 -4.83 25.89 -6.92
CA ASP A 90 -5.78 24.87 -7.38
C ASP A 90 -6.39 24.06 -6.21
N ALA A 91 -5.67 23.94 -5.08
CA ALA A 91 -6.21 23.29 -3.88
C ALA A 91 -7.17 24.22 -3.14
N GLU A 92 -6.83 25.51 -3.06
CA GLU A 92 -7.68 26.55 -2.49
C GLU A 92 -9.05 26.60 -3.18
N GLY A 93 -9.09 26.54 -4.52
CA GLY A 93 -10.36 26.47 -5.26
C GLY A 93 -11.23 25.25 -4.89
N CYS A 94 -10.60 24.09 -4.64
CA CYS A 94 -11.33 22.92 -4.14
C CYS A 94 -11.86 23.13 -2.71
N TRP A 95 -11.07 23.73 -1.83
CA TRP A 95 -11.51 24.02 -0.45
C TRP A 95 -12.65 25.02 -0.41
N THR A 96 -12.61 26.05 -1.24
CA THR A 96 -13.72 27.00 -1.37
C THR A 96 -14.99 26.28 -1.80
N GLY A 97 -14.91 25.35 -2.76
CA GLY A 97 -16.07 24.53 -3.15
C GLY A 97 -16.63 23.68 -2.00
N VAL A 98 -15.76 23.04 -1.22
CA VAL A 98 -16.16 22.28 -0.02
C VAL A 98 -16.76 23.18 1.03
N HIS A 99 -16.17 24.35 1.28
CA HIS A 99 -16.66 25.33 2.25
C HIS A 99 -18.07 25.82 1.86
N THR A 100 -18.25 26.26 0.62
CA THR A 100 -19.56 26.69 0.11
C THR A 100 -20.60 25.57 0.17
N TRP A 101 -20.19 24.31 -0.09
CA TRP A 101 -21.10 23.18 0.05
C TRP A 101 -21.49 22.95 1.52
N LEU A 102 -20.55 23.05 2.45
CA LEU A 102 -20.80 22.92 3.89
C LEU A 102 -21.69 24.05 4.43
N GLU A 103 -21.47 25.30 4.01
CA GLU A 103 -22.32 26.45 4.34
C GLU A 103 -23.77 26.21 3.91
N LYS A 104 -23.97 25.72 2.67
CA LYS A 104 -25.30 25.34 2.17
C LYS A 104 -25.96 24.23 2.99
N MET A 105 -25.18 23.23 3.40
CA MET A 105 -25.69 22.10 4.20
C MET A 105 -26.04 22.50 5.63
N THR A 106 -25.31 23.45 6.20
CA THR A 106 -25.48 23.91 7.59
C THR A 106 -26.45 25.07 7.74
N GLY A 107 -26.95 25.64 6.63
CA GLY A 107 -27.88 26.76 6.64
C GLY A 107 -27.26 28.08 7.11
N GLN A 108 -25.92 28.14 7.16
CA GLN A 108 -25.18 29.36 7.43
C GLN A 108 -25.06 30.11 6.10
N HIS A 109 -25.96 31.07 5.87
CA HIS A 109 -25.91 31.97 4.72
C HIS A 109 -25.87 33.42 5.16
#